data_AF-A0A438F7Z1-F1
#
_entry.id   AF-A0A438F7Z1-F1
#
_cell.length_a   1.000
_cell.length_b   1.000
_cell.length_c   1.000
_cell.angle_alpha   90.00
_cell.angle_beta   90.00
_cell.angle_gamma   90.00
#
_symmetry.space_group_name_H-M   'P 1'
#
loop_
_entity.id
_entity.type
_entity.pdbx_description
1 polymer ?
#
loop_
_entity_poly.entity_id
_entity_poly.type
_entity_poly.pdbx_seq_one_letter_code
_entity_poly.pdbx_strand_id
1 'polypeptide(L)'
;MGFGSKWVGWMWSCLSSAKFSVLVNGVPAGFFPSTKGLRQGDPLSPYLFIMGMEVLDVLIRRAVEGGFLSGCNIRGGSGPSLNISHLFFADDTIIFCEARKDHLTHLSWILFWFEAASGLRINLAKSEIIPVGEVVEMEELTVELGCRMGTLPSQYLGLPLGAPNRAPYIWDGDEKVQRDFLWGGGNLERKVHLVKWEVVCTDRDKGGLGLRKLALLNKALLGKWIWRYACDKDNLWRQVIKMKYGQEGLDWRPKKANGTVGVGVWKEIWKESDWCWDNMTFRVGKGNMIRFWTDVWCSESSLSQCFPHLFGMAAQRNSTVEEMWDQNSGQGNWNLHFLRDFNDWELELVGDFLHTLRGFKPSLEEDSVLWRKGRSGQFRVKEAYSLLTKSDDIGFPSRSIWVARVPTKVAFFAWEASWGKVLTLDRL
;
A
#
# COMPACT_ATOMS: atom_id res chain seq x y z
N MET A 1 -28.66 -0.89 -12.01
CA MET A 1 -27.84 0.10 -11.27
C MET A 1 -28.65 1.19 -10.57
N GLY A 2 -29.95 1.38 -10.86
CA GLY A 2 -30.82 2.24 -10.03
C GLY A 2 -30.61 3.75 -10.18
N PHE A 3 -29.88 4.20 -11.20
CA PHE A 3 -29.66 5.63 -11.45
C PHE A 3 -30.96 6.35 -11.82
N GLY A 4 -31.19 7.51 -11.21
CA GLY A 4 -32.35 8.35 -11.52
C GLY A 4 -32.32 8.90 -12.95
N SER A 5 -33.50 9.08 -13.55
CA SER A 5 -33.67 9.53 -14.94
C SER A 5 -32.93 10.83 -15.26
N LYS A 6 -32.88 11.77 -14.30
CA LYS A 6 -32.15 13.03 -14.44
C LYS A 6 -30.65 12.83 -14.66
N TRP A 7 -30.04 11.96 -13.85
CA TRP A 7 -28.61 11.65 -13.98
C TRP A 7 -28.34 10.94 -15.30
N VAL A 8 -29.16 9.96 -15.67
CA VAL A 8 -29.06 9.27 -16.97
C VAL A 8 -29.13 10.27 -18.13
N GLY A 9 -30.05 11.24 -18.06
CA GLY A 9 -30.17 12.31 -19.05
C GLY A 9 -28.91 13.19 -19.14
N TRP A 10 -28.29 13.54 -18.01
CA TRP A 10 -27.03 14.28 -18.00
C TRP A 10 -25.89 13.51 -18.66
N MET A 11 -25.73 12.24 -18.28
CA MET A 11 -24.71 11.37 -18.87
C MET A 11 -24.90 11.20 -20.37
N TRP A 12 -26.15 10.99 -20.80
CA TRP A 12 -26.49 10.90 -22.22
C TRP A 12 -26.15 12.20 -22.96
N SER A 13 -26.43 13.36 -22.36
CA SER A 13 -26.07 14.67 -22.94
C SER A 13 -24.55 14.83 -23.09
N CYS A 14 -23.77 14.45 -22.07
CA CYS A 14 -22.30 14.48 -22.13
C CYS A 14 -21.74 13.60 -23.26
N LEU A 15 -22.34 12.42 -23.49
CA LEU A 15 -21.87 11.48 -24.52
C LEU A 15 -22.32 11.86 -25.92
N SER A 16 -23.57 12.29 -26.08
CA SER A 16 -24.17 12.59 -27.39
C SER A 16 -23.74 13.94 -27.97
N SER A 17 -23.31 14.88 -27.13
CA SER A 17 -22.82 16.20 -27.57
C SER A 17 -21.36 16.18 -28.07
N ALA A 18 -20.63 15.10 -27.83
CA ALA A 18 -19.23 14.98 -28.24
C ALA A 18 -19.10 14.94 -29.77
N LYS A 19 -18.21 15.79 -30.29
CA LYS A 19 -17.82 15.81 -31.71
C LYS A 19 -16.30 15.65 -31.82
N PHE A 20 -15.87 14.93 -32.84
CA PHE A 20 -14.47 14.71 -33.16
C PHE A 20 -14.09 15.39 -34.47
N SER A 21 -12.82 15.72 -34.60
CA SER A 21 -12.20 16.24 -35.81
C SER A 21 -10.89 15.51 -36.04
N VAL A 22 -10.55 15.26 -37.31
CA VAL A 22 -9.24 14.70 -37.67
C VAL A 22 -8.31 15.85 -37.99
N LEU A 23 -7.10 15.83 -37.43
CA LEU A 23 -6.06 16.78 -37.81
C LEU A 23 -5.42 16.33 -39.13
N VAL A 24 -5.60 17.12 -40.18
CA VAL A 24 -4.91 16.94 -41.46
C VAL A 24 -3.86 18.06 -41.55
N ASN A 25 -2.58 17.67 -41.59
CA ASN A 25 -1.44 18.61 -41.55
C ASN A 25 -1.47 19.59 -40.36
N GLY A 26 -1.94 19.13 -39.20
CA GLY A 26 -2.04 19.96 -37.99
C GLY A 26 -3.25 20.89 -37.93
N VAL A 27 -4.12 20.88 -38.95
CA VAL A 27 -5.36 21.67 -38.98
C VAL A 27 -6.57 20.76 -38.82
N PRO A 28 -7.54 21.07 -37.94
CA PRO A 28 -8.78 20.31 -37.82
C PRO A 28 -9.57 20.32 -39.14
N ALA A 29 -9.85 19.14 -39.68
CA ALA A 29 -10.61 18.96 -40.91
C ALA A 29 -11.98 18.33 -40.59
N GLY A 30 -13.03 19.16 -40.63
CA GLY A 30 -14.41 18.75 -40.42
C GLY A 30 -14.72 18.32 -38.99
N PHE A 31 -16.02 18.18 -38.68
CA PHE A 31 -16.49 17.63 -37.41
C PHE A 31 -17.50 16.53 -37.66
N PHE A 32 -17.39 15.42 -36.92
CA PHE A 32 -18.35 14.32 -36.95
C PHE A 32 -18.76 13.93 -35.52
N PRO A 33 -20.02 13.49 -35.32
CA PRO A 33 -20.51 13.10 -34.01
C PRO A 33 -19.90 11.77 -33.55
N SER A 34 -19.78 11.58 -32.23
CA SER A 34 -19.49 10.28 -31.65
C SER A 34 -20.68 9.32 -31.82
N THR A 35 -20.43 8.10 -32.28
CA THR A 35 -21.44 7.02 -32.30
C THR A 35 -21.13 5.90 -31.31
N LYS A 36 -19.84 5.65 -31.03
CA LYS A 36 -19.34 4.68 -30.07
C LYS A 36 -18.08 5.19 -29.40
N GLY A 37 -17.89 4.81 -28.15
CA GLY A 37 -16.68 5.09 -27.39
C GLY A 37 -16.80 6.30 -26.46
N LEU A 38 -15.88 6.33 -25.50
CA LEU A 38 -15.74 7.39 -24.51
C LEU A 38 -14.53 8.26 -24.88
N ARG A 39 -14.57 9.54 -24.54
CA ARG A 39 -13.50 10.47 -24.92
C ARG A 39 -12.25 10.20 -24.07
N GLN A 40 -11.12 9.93 -24.71
CA GLN A 40 -9.87 9.79 -23.97
C GLN A 40 -9.43 11.14 -23.37
N GLY A 41 -8.98 11.11 -22.11
CA GLY A 41 -8.61 12.32 -21.35
C GLY A 41 -9.79 13.09 -20.75
N ASP A 42 -11.04 12.64 -20.98
CA ASP A 42 -12.19 13.14 -20.25
C ASP A 42 -12.24 12.52 -18.84
N PRO A 43 -12.38 13.33 -17.77
CA PRO A 43 -12.39 12.84 -16.39
C PRO A 43 -13.56 11.89 -16.06
N LEU A 44 -14.65 11.90 -16.83
CA LEU A 44 -15.81 11.03 -16.60
C LEU A 44 -15.66 9.64 -17.22
N SER A 45 -14.95 9.57 -18.34
CA SER A 45 -14.78 8.37 -19.15
C SER A 45 -14.24 7.14 -18.39
N PRO A 46 -13.25 7.25 -17.47
CA PRO A 46 -12.80 6.10 -16.67
C PRO A 46 -13.89 5.49 -15.79
N TYR A 47 -14.74 6.31 -15.18
CA TYR A 47 -15.83 5.84 -14.31
C TYR A 47 -16.93 5.15 -15.11
N LEU A 48 -17.26 5.71 -16.28
CA LEU A 48 -18.19 5.10 -17.22
C LEU A 48 -17.71 3.74 -17.71
N PHE A 49 -16.41 3.61 -17.99
CA PHE A 49 -15.81 2.35 -18.37
C PHE A 49 -15.91 1.30 -17.25
N ILE A 50 -15.59 1.68 -16.01
CA ILE A 50 -15.73 0.79 -14.84
C ILE A 50 -17.18 0.31 -14.68
N MET A 51 -18.17 1.18 -14.88
CA MET A 51 -19.58 0.77 -14.86
C MET A 51 -19.94 -0.23 -15.97
N GLY A 52 -19.31 -0.14 -17.14
CA GLY A 52 -19.45 -1.16 -18.19
C GLY A 52 -18.83 -2.49 -17.77
N MET A 53 -17.65 -2.47 -17.16
CA MET A 53 -16.94 -3.66 -16.68
C MET A 53 -17.66 -4.37 -15.53
N GLU A 54 -18.47 -3.66 -14.73
CA GLU A 54 -19.34 -4.26 -13.70
C GLU A 54 -20.29 -5.33 -14.29
N VAL A 55 -20.68 -5.21 -15.56
CA VAL A 55 -21.50 -6.23 -16.22
C VAL A 55 -20.71 -7.54 -16.36
N LEU A 56 -19.43 -7.46 -16.75
CA LEU A 56 -18.55 -8.62 -16.85
C LEU A 56 -18.28 -9.23 -15.47
N ASP A 57 -18.04 -8.41 -14.45
CA ASP A 57 -17.94 -8.84 -13.05
C ASP A 57 -19.15 -9.70 -12.64
N VAL A 58 -20.36 -9.17 -12.83
CA VAL A 58 -21.62 -9.87 -12.50
C VAL A 58 -21.76 -11.19 -13.26
N LEU A 59 -21.44 -11.22 -14.55
CA LEU A 59 -21.51 -12.44 -15.36
C LEU A 59 -20.55 -13.52 -14.85
N ILE A 60 -19.30 -13.15 -14.55
CA ILE A 60 -18.31 -14.08 -14.01
C ILE A 60 -18.73 -14.56 -12.61
N ARG A 61 -19.17 -13.66 -11.72
CA ARG A 61 -19.63 -14.03 -10.36
C ARG A 61 -20.79 -15.01 -10.41
N ARG A 62 -21.80 -14.78 -11.27
CA ARG A 62 -22.93 -15.72 -11.44
C ARG A 62 -22.49 -17.07 -11.98
N ALA A 63 -21.53 -17.10 -12.91
CA ALA A 63 -21.00 -18.35 -13.42
C ALA A 63 -20.25 -19.14 -12.31
N VAL A 64 -19.55 -18.44 -11.42
CA VAL A 64 -18.90 -19.06 -10.25
C VAL A 64 -19.93 -19.55 -9.22
N GLU A 65 -20.94 -18.75 -8.91
CA GLU A 65 -22.06 -19.13 -8.01
C GLU A 65 -22.82 -20.34 -8.55
N GLY A 66 -22.98 -20.43 -9.88
CA GLY A 66 -23.60 -21.57 -10.56
C GLY A 66 -22.69 -22.79 -10.75
N GLY A 67 -21.41 -22.71 -10.35
CA GLY A 67 -20.44 -23.81 -10.49
C GLY A 67 -19.92 -24.05 -11.92
N PHE A 68 -20.18 -23.13 -12.86
CA PHE A 68 -19.70 -23.19 -14.24
C PHE A 68 -18.25 -22.74 -14.38
N LEU A 69 -17.79 -21.89 -13.45
CA LEU A 69 -16.41 -21.46 -13.30
C LEU A 69 -15.95 -21.69 -11.86
N SER A 70 -14.65 -21.93 -11.69
CA SER A 70 -14.02 -22.02 -10.37
C SER A 70 -12.83 -21.06 -10.31
N GLY A 71 -12.90 -20.12 -9.36
CA GLY A 71 -11.80 -19.19 -9.11
C GLY A 71 -10.63 -19.83 -8.35
N CYS A 72 -9.56 -19.07 -8.15
CA CYS A 72 -8.44 -19.45 -7.33
C CYS A 72 -8.84 -19.46 -5.84
N ASN A 73 -8.74 -20.62 -5.19
CA ASN A 73 -8.97 -20.76 -3.76
C ASN A 73 -7.69 -20.53 -2.97
N ILE A 74 -7.64 -19.41 -2.26
CA ILE A 74 -6.56 -19.10 -1.31
C ILE A 74 -6.95 -19.70 0.03
N ARG A 75 -6.16 -20.67 0.49
CA ARG A 75 -6.33 -21.35 1.78
C ARG A 75 -5.12 -21.04 2.66
N GLY A 76 -5.37 -20.80 3.95
CA GLY A 76 -4.33 -20.90 4.96
C GLY A 76 -4.89 -21.36 6.31
N GLY A 77 -4.23 -22.36 6.89
CA GLY A 77 -4.70 -23.02 8.11
C GLY A 77 -6.07 -23.69 7.95
N SER A 78 -6.81 -23.77 9.05
CA SER A 78 -8.14 -24.41 9.16
C SER A 78 -9.33 -23.49 8.88
N GLY A 79 -9.09 -22.28 8.34
CA GLY A 79 -10.13 -21.28 8.11
C GLY A 79 -10.88 -21.45 6.78
N PRO A 80 -11.98 -20.68 6.58
CA PRO A 80 -12.72 -20.64 5.31
C PRO A 80 -11.82 -20.13 4.18
N SER A 81 -11.94 -20.68 2.97
CA SER A 81 -11.12 -20.26 1.83
C SER A 81 -11.59 -18.95 1.21
N LEU A 82 -10.66 -18.10 0.78
CA LEU A 82 -10.97 -16.93 -0.06
C LEU A 82 -10.91 -17.34 -1.54
N ASN A 83 -12.05 -17.28 -2.24
CA ASN A 83 -12.10 -17.55 -3.68
C ASN A 83 -11.94 -16.24 -4.46
N ILE A 84 -11.00 -16.20 -5.41
CA ILE A 84 -10.79 -15.08 -6.32
C ILE A 84 -10.95 -15.60 -7.74
N SER A 85 -12.02 -15.19 -8.42
CA SER A 85 -12.28 -15.60 -9.80
C SER A 85 -11.70 -14.64 -10.84
N HIS A 86 -11.59 -13.35 -10.52
CA HIS A 86 -11.05 -12.38 -11.46
C HIS A 86 -10.57 -11.10 -10.76
N LEU A 87 -9.74 -10.32 -11.45
CA LEU A 87 -9.22 -9.02 -11.04
C LEU A 87 -9.25 -8.08 -12.25
N PHE A 88 -9.80 -6.88 -12.05
CA PHE A 88 -9.82 -5.83 -13.08
C PHE A 88 -8.90 -4.67 -12.73
N PHE A 89 -8.19 -4.16 -13.73
CA PHE A 89 -7.55 -2.86 -13.70
C PHE A 89 -7.80 -2.17 -15.05
N ALA A 90 -8.83 -1.31 -15.09
CA ALA A 90 -9.35 -0.81 -16.36
C ALA A 90 -9.60 -1.97 -17.35
N ASP A 91 -9.01 -1.95 -18.53
CA ASP A 91 -9.13 -2.99 -19.56
C ASP A 91 -8.22 -4.21 -19.31
N ASP A 92 -7.16 -4.06 -18.52
CA ASP A 92 -6.29 -5.16 -18.11
C ASP A 92 -7.01 -6.06 -17.10
N THR A 93 -7.30 -7.28 -17.53
CA THR A 93 -8.14 -8.24 -16.79
C THR A 93 -7.38 -9.54 -16.54
N ILE A 94 -7.42 -10.04 -15.31
CA ILE A 94 -6.97 -11.39 -14.95
C ILE A 94 -8.18 -12.21 -14.56
N ILE A 95 -8.34 -13.39 -15.16
CA ILE A 95 -9.39 -14.35 -14.80
C ILE A 95 -8.70 -15.63 -14.33
N PHE A 96 -9.06 -16.09 -13.14
CA PHE A 96 -8.65 -17.36 -12.58
C PHE A 96 -9.71 -18.40 -12.91
N CYS A 97 -9.27 -19.50 -13.49
CA CYS A 97 -10.10 -20.61 -13.88
C CYS A 97 -9.34 -21.91 -13.63
N GLU A 98 -10.05 -22.95 -13.22
CA GLU A 98 -9.50 -24.30 -13.21
C GLU A 98 -9.20 -24.78 -14.63
N ALA A 99 -8.12 -25.55 -14.78
CA ALA A 99 -7.65 -26.04 -16.08
C ALA A 99 -8.54 -27.18 -16.61
N ARG A 100 -9.77 -26.84 -16.99
CA ARG A 100 -10.78 -27.74 -17.54
C ARG A 100 -11.40 -27.10 -18.78
N LYS A 101 -11.52 -27.90 -19.84
CA LYS A 101 -12.13 -27.47 -21.10
C LYS A 101 -13.52 -26.86 -20.90
N ASP A 102 -14.40 -27.56 -20.17
CA ASP A 102 -15.76 -27.08 -19.89
C ASP A 102 -15.76 -25.67 -19.29
N HIS A 103 -14.87 -25.38 -18.35
CA HIS A 103 -14.83 -24.06 -17.72
C HIS A 103 -14.36 -22.98 -18.72
N LEU A 104 -13.40 -23.30 -19.60
CA LEU A 104 -12.99 -22.38 -20.66
C LEU A 104 -14.09 -22.17 -21.71
N THR A 105 -14.89 -23.18 -22.02
CA THR A 105 -16.09 -23.02 -22.85
C THR A 105 -17.09 -22.07 -22.20
N HIS A 106 -17.38 -22.20 -20.90
CA HIS A 106 -18.26 -21.25 -20.22
C HIS A 106 -17.67 -19.83 -20.21
N LEU A 107 -16.36 -19.71 -20.02
CA LEU A 107 -15.68 -18.42 -20.10
C LEU A 107 -15.80 -17.81 -21.51
N SER A 108 -15.59 -18.58 -22.58
CA SER A 108 -15.70 -18.08 -23.95
C SER A 108 -17.12 -17.58 -24.25
N TRP A 109 -18.16 -18.27 -23.75
CA TRP A 109 -19.54 -17.80 -23.84
C TRP A 109 -19.78 -16.51 -23.05
N ILE A 110 -19.27 -16.39 -21.82
CA ILE A 110 -19.40 -15.16 -21.02
C ILE A 110 -18.78 -13.97 -21.75
N LEU A 111 -17.57 -14.16 -22.27
CA LEU A 111 -16.83 -13.16 -23.02
C LEU A 111 -17.57 -12.75 -24.31
N PHE A 112 -18.10 -13.72 -25.06
CA PHE A 112 -18.92 -13.47 -26.24
C PHE A 112 -20.18 -12.66 -25.93
N TRP A 113 -20.94 -13.05 -24.89
CA TRP A 113 -22.13 -12.33 -24.47
C TRP A 113 -21.82 -10.91 -23.97
N PHE A 114 -20.69 -10.74 -23.29
CA PHE A 114 -20.22 -9.42 -22.88
C PHE A 114 -19.87 -8.55 -24.09
N GLU A 115 -19.16 -9.05 -25.10
CA GLU A 115 -18.92 -8.30 -26.35
C GLU A 115 -20.24 -7.89 -27.01
N ALA A 116 -21.19 -8.82 -27.12
CA ALA A 116 -22.49 -8.58 -27.75
C ALA A 116 -23.29 -7.51 -27.00
N ALA A 117 -23.28 -7.53 -25.67
CA ALA A 117 -24.04 -6.60 -24.84
C ALA A 117 -23.38 -5.22 -24.71
N SER A 118 -22.05 -5.17 -24.57
CA SER A 118 -21.32 -3.92 -24.35
C SER A 118 -20.91 -3.21 -25.64
N GLY A 119 -20.79 -3.95 -26.75
CA GLY A 119 -20.17 -3.48 -27.99
C GLY A 119 -18.64 -3.32 -27.90
N LEU A 120 -18.02 -3.74 -26.79
CA LEU A 120 -16.56 -3.85 -26.66
C LEU A 120 -16.06 -5.09 -27.40
N ARG A 121 -14.74 -5.11 -27.66
CA ARG A 121 -14.04 -6.24 -28.27
C ARG A 121 -12.86 -6.66 -27.42
N ILE A 122 -12.79 -7.95 -27.16
CA ILE A 122 -11.69 -8.61 -26.46
C ILE A 122 -10.56 -8.81 -27.47
N ASN A 123 -9.37 -8.38 -27.08
CA ASN A 123 -8.21 -8.50 -27.92
C ASN A 123 -7.52 -9.86 -27.71
N LEU A 124 -8.08 -10.92 -28.30
CA LEU A 124 -7.52 -12.27 -28.20
C LEU A 124 -6.05 -12.37 -28.66
N ALA A 125 -5.61 -11.50 -29.57
CA ALA A 125 -4.22 -11.44 -30.00
C ALA A 125 -3.25 -10.92 -28.90
N LYS A 126 -3.77 -10.16 -27.93
CA LYS A 126 -3.04 -9.68 -26.75
C LYS A 126 -3.32 -10.51 -25.49
N SER A 127 -4.42 -11.26 -25.47
CA SER A 127 -4.79 -12.13 -24.35
C SER A 127 -3.97 -13.42 -24.34
N GLU A 128 -3.60 -13.86 -23.14
CA GLU A 128 -2.80 -15.07 -22.93
C GLU A 128 -3.46 -16.00 -21.91
N ILE A 129 -3.31 -17.31 -22.11
CA ILE A 129 -3.55 -18.31 -21.07
C ILE A 129 -2.21 -18.72 -20.48
N ILE A 130 -2.05 -18.55 -19.18
CA ILE A 130 -0.83 -18.90 -18.46
C ILE A 130 -1.14 -20.08 -17.52
N PRO A 131 -0.56 -21.28 -17.75
CA PRO A 131 -0.74 -22.39 -16.83
C PRO A 131 -0.03 -22.12 -15.50
N VAL A 132 -0.67 -22.51 -14.40
CA VAL A 132 -0.09 -22.44 -13.06
C VAL A 132 -0.05 -23.85 -12.47
N GLY A 133 1.16 -24.40 -12.33
CA GLY A 133 1.36 -25.80 -11.93
C GLY A 133 1.41 -26.75 -13.13
N GLU A 134 1.22 -28.04 -12.88
CA GLU A 134 1.14 -29.05 -13.93
C GLU A 134 -0.27 -29.02 -14.55
N VAL A 135 -0.33 -28.69 -15.83
CA VAL A 135 -1.57 -28.67 -16.61
C VAL A 135 -1.40 -29.55 -17.84
N VAL A 136 -2.29 -30.52 -17.99
CA VAL A 136 -2.34 -31.43 -19.14
C VAL A 136 -3.16 -30.77 -20.26
N GLU A 137 -2.88 -31.10 -21.52
CA GLU A 137 -3.68 -30.67 -22.68
C GLU A 137 -3.79 -29.14 -22.88
N MET A 138 -2.71 -28.40 -22.59
CA MET A 138 -2.69 -26.94 -22.74
C MET A 138 -3.04 -26.43 -24.15
N GLU A 139 -2.68 -27.18 -25.19
CA GLU A 139 -3.00 -26.82 -26.58
C GLU A 139 -4.52 -26.78 -26.80
N GLU A 140 -5.26 -27.78 -26.31
CA GLU A 140 -6.73 -27.82 -26.42
C GLU A 140 -7.38 -26.67 -25.67
N LEU A 141 -6.88 -26.35 -24.46
CA LEU A 141 -7.36 -25.24 -23.65
C LEU A 141 -7.17 -23.88 -24.35
N THR A 142 -6.04 -23.69 -25.03
CA THR A 142 -5.77 -22.45 -25.78
C THR A 142 -6.66 -22.29 -27.00
N VAL A 143 -6.96 -23.39 -27.71
CA VAL A 143 -7.87 -23.40 -28.85
C VAL A 143 -9.30 -23.07 -28.42
N GLU A 144 -9.75 -23.60 -27.28
CA GLU A 144 -11.11 -23.37 -26.75
C GLU A 144 -11.41 -21.88 -26.52
N LEU A 145 -10.42 -21.12 -26.01
CA LEU A 145 -10.59 -19.68 -25.76
C LEU A 145 -10.15 -18.81 -26.97
N GLY A 146 -9.33 -19.36 -27.87
CA GLY A 146 -8.73 -18.63 -28.99
C GLY A 146 -7.59 -17.69 -28.59
N CYS A 147 -6.93 -17.96 -27.46
CA CYS A 147 -5.83 -17.14 -26.92
C CYS A 147 -4.47 -17.81 -27.14
N ARG A 148 -3.38 -17.02 -27.09
CA ARG A 148 -2.02 -17.58 -27.12
C ARG A 148 -1.62 -18.19 -25.77
N MET A 149 -0.75 -19.19 -25.79
CA MET A 149 -0.14 -19.71 -24.57
C MET A 149 0.93 -18.74 -24.05
N GLY A 150 0.80 -18.30 -22.80
CA GLY A 150 1.79 -17.50 -22.09
C GLY A 150 2.56 -18.35 -21.07
N THR A 151 3.61 -17.77 -20.47
CA THR A 151 4.40 -18.42 -19.41
C THR A 151 4.75 -17.42 -18.30
N LEU A 152 5.05 -17.93 -17.09
CA LEU A 152 5.63 -17.12 -16.03
C LEU A 152 7.17 -17.15 -16.12
N PRO A 153 7.85 -16.03 -15.88
CA PRO A 153 7.30 -14.72 -15.55
C PRO A 153 6.71 -13.97 -16.77
N SER A 154 5.61 -13.26 -16.57
CA SER A 154 4.96 -12.42 -17.59
C SER A 154 4.96 -10.94 -17.17
N GLN A 155 4.45 -10.03 -18.01
CA GLN A 155 4.33 -8.60 -17.67
C GLN A 155 2.86 -8.24 -17.46
N TYR A 156 2.54 -7.68 -16.30
CA TYR A 156 1.21 -7.17 -15.97
C TYR A 156 1.32 -5.75 -15.39
N LEU A 157 0.64 -4.78 -15.99
CA LEU A 157 0.70 -3.36 -15.61
C LEU A 157 2.13 -2.79 -15.59
N GLY A 158 2.98 -3.26 -16.50
CA GLY A 158 4.39 -2.85 -16.56
C GLY A 158 5.31 -3.55 -15.54
N LEU A 159 4.79 -4.45 -14.70
CA LEU A 159 5.54 -5.14 -13.66
C LEU A 159 5.66 -6.65 -13.95
N PRO A 160 6.78 -7.29 -13.57
CA PRO A 160 6.95 -8.72 -13.76
C PRO A 160 6.04 -9.50 -12.80
N LEU A 161 5.18 -10.33 -13.36
CA LEU A 161 4.32 -11.28 -12.65
C LEU A 161 5.03 -12.63 -12.58
N GLY A 162 5.17 -13.21 -11.38
CA GLY A 162 5.79 -14.53 -11.18
C GLY A 162 7.32 -14.53 -11.16
N ALA A 163 7.99 -13.38 -11.31
CA ALA A 163 9.45 -13.29 -11.20
C ALA A 163 9.92 -13.43 -9.73
N PRO A 164 11.08 -14.06 -9.48
CA PRO A 164 11.64 -14.15 -8.14
C PRO A 164 12.08 -12.78 -7.60
N ASN A 165 11.60 -12.42 -6.41
CA ASN A 165 11.76 -11.09 -5.79
C ASN A 165 13.19 -10.75 -5.29
N ARG A 166 14.22 -11.56 -5.57
CA ARG A 166 15.58 -11.44 -5.00
C ARG A 166 16.66 -11.04 -6.01
N ALA A 167 16.44 -9.99 -6.78
CA ALA A 167 17.52 -9.38 -7.56
C ALA A 167 18.10 -8.16 -6.80
N PRO A 168 19.12 -8.34 -5.93
CA PRO A 168 19.77 -7.23 -5.22
C PRO A 168 20.45 -6.23 -6.17
N TYR A 169 20.77 -6.64 -7.40
CA TYR A 169 21.41 -5.79 -8.41
C TYR A 169 20.51 -4.71 -9.04
N ILE A 170 19.20 -4.69 -8.74
CA ILE A 170 18.31 -3.64 -9.24
C ILE A 170 18.60 -2.29 -8.55
N TRP A 171 18.91 -2.31 -7.25
CA TRP A 171 18.95 -1.07 -6.46
C TRP A 171 20.36 -0.48 -6.27
N ASP A 172 21.39 -1.33 -6.19
CA ASP A 172 22.79 -0.86 -6.09
C ASP A 172 23.29 -0.20 -7.38
N GLY A 173 22.69 -0.56 -8.53
CA GLY A 173 22.93 0.12 -9.81
C GLY A 173 22.39 1.56 -9.82
N ASP A 174 21.23 1.80 -9.20
CA ASP A 174 20.54 3.08 -9.30
C ASP A 174 21.15 4.17 -8.41
N GLU A 175 21.54 3.87 -7.17
CA GLU A 175 22.26 4.85 -6.33
C GLU A 175 23.63 5.18 -6.94
N LYS A 176 24.28 4.19 -7.56
CA LYS A 176 25.51 4.41 -8.31
C LYS A 176 25.26 5.33 -9.51
N VAL A 177 24.21 5.10 -10.30
CA VAL A 177 23.83 5.99 -11.42
C VAL A 177 23.56 7.41 -10.93
N GLN A 178 22.86 7.60 -9.80
CA GLN A 178 22.61 8.94 -9.25
C GLN A 178 23.91 9.64 -8.82
N ARG A 179 24.82 8.89 -8.19
CA ARG A 179 26.12 9.40 -7.75
C ARG A 179 27.03 9.72 -8.94
N ASP A 180 27.11 8.81 -9.91
CA ASP A 180 27.88 8.97 -11.13
C ASP A 180 27.30 10.10 -12.00
N PHE A 181 25.99 10.32 -12.00
CA PHE A 181 25.37 11.49 -12.63
C PHE A 181 25.75 12.79 -11.92
N LEU A 182 25.64 12.83 -10.59
CA LEU A 182 25.96 14.02 -9.79
C LEU A 182 27.41 14.49 -9.99
N TRP A 183 28.36 13.54 -10.02
CA TRP A 183 29.78 13.86 -10.12
C TRP A 183 30.34 13.79 -11.55
N GLY A 184 29.76 12.95 -12.41
CA GLY A 184 30.26 12.59 -13.75
C GLY A 184 29.53 13.22 -14.93
N GLY A 185 28.34 13.79 -14.74
CA GLY A 185 27.61 14.49 -15.80
C GLY A 185 27.10 13.59 -16.95
N GLY A 186 27.01 12.27 -16.73
CA GLY A 186 26.38 11.33 -17.66
C GLY A 186 27.32 10.60 -18.63
N ASN A 187 28.58 11.03 -18.79
CA ASN A 187 29.61 10.21 -19.43
C ASN A 187 30.23 9.28 -18.38
N LEU A 188 30.45 8.01 -18.75
CA LEU A 188 31.04 6.93 -17.93
C LEU A 188 32.52 7.19 -17.50
N GLU A 189 32.96 8.44 -17.47
CA GLU A 189 34.27 8.82 -16.96
C GLU A 189 34.22 8.85 -15.42
N ARG A 190 35.07 8.03 -14.78
CA ARG A 190 35.18 7.98 -13.31
C ARG A 190 35.71 9.31 -12.78
N LYS A 191 34.83 10.19 -12.30
CA LYS A 191 35.20 11.38 -11.53
C LYS A 191 35.21 11.08 -10.04
N VAL A 192 36.11 11.74 -9.31
CA VAL A 192 36.24 11.59 -7.86
C VAL A 192 34.98 12.11 -7.16
N HIS A 193 34.39 11.30 -6.28
CA HIS A 193 33.29 11.75 -5.44
C HIS A 193 33.82 12.67 -4.33
N LEU A 194 33.54 13.96 -4.46
CA LEU A 194 34.13 14.99 -3.61
C LEU A 194 33.54 14.96 -2.19
N VAL A 195 32.21 14.83 -2.09
CA VAL A 195 31.48 14.76 -0.82
C VAL A 195 30.91 13.35 -0.62
N LYS A 196 31.01 12.83 0.61
CA LYS A 196 30.46 11.51 0.99
C LYS A 196 28.95 11.46 0.68
N TRP A 197 28.49 10.35 0.11
CA TRP A 197 27.10 10.19 -0.30
C TRP A 197 26.13 10.34 0.87
N GLU A 198 26.54 9.93 2.08
CA GLU A 198 25.75 10.08 3.29
C GLU A 198 25.45 11.54 3.61
N VAL A 199 26.41 12.44 3.39
CA VAL A 199 26.26 13.89 3.60
C VAL A 199 25.38 14.46 2.49
N VAL A 200 25.63 14.09 1.23
CA VAL A 200 24.83 14.50 0.07
C VAL A 200 23.34 14.21 0.29
N CYS A 201 23.02 13.07 0.89
CA CYS A 201 21.64 12.66 1.15
C CYS A 201 20.96 13.31 2.36
N THR A 202 21.66 14.14 3.13
CA THR A 202 21.03 14.90 4.22
C THR A 202 20.26 16.12 3.67
N ASP A 203 19.39 16.69 4.49
CA ASP A 203 18.68 17.92 4.13
C ASP A 203 19.66 19.07 3.87
N ARG A 204 19.24 20.01 3.01
CA ARG A 204 20.03 21.22 2.73
C ARG A 204 20.35 22.04 3.97
N ASP A 205 19.43 22.02 4.95
CA ASP A 205 19.60 22.68 6.24
C ASP A 205 20.69 22.06 7.10
N LYS A 206 21.08 20.81 6.81
CA LYS A 206 22.10 20.05 7.53
C LYS A 206 23.36 19.82 6.71
N GLY A 207 23.47 20.51 5.57
CA GLY A 207 24.63 20.50 4.71
C GLY A 207 24.65 19.44 3.63
N GLY A 208 23.52 18.78 3.36
CA GLY A 208 23.36 17.93 2.19
C GLY A 208 22.74 18.65 1.00
N LEU A 209 22.33 17.86 0.01
CA LEU A 209 21.61 18.32 -1.19
C LEU A 209 20.11 17.95 -1.16
N GLY A 210 19.69 17.18 -0.16
CA GLY A 210 18.33 16.65 -0.05
C GLY A 210 18.05 15.46 -0.97
N LEU A 211 19.09 14.82 -1.51
CA LEU A 211 18.93 13.57 -2.27
C LEU A 211 18.50 12.44 -1.33
N ARG A 212 17.65 11.54 -1.81
CA ARG A 212 17.13 10.47 -0.95
C ARG A 212 18.00 9.23 -1.07
N LYS A 213 18.36 8.63 0.07
CA LYS A 213 18.90 7.26 0.12
C LYS A 213 17.77 6.33 -0.33
N LEU A 214 17.92 5.66 -1.46
CA LEU A 214 16.90 4.79 -2.04
C LEU A 214 16.58 3.64 -1.09
N ALA A 215 17.58 3.10 -0.38
CA ALA A 215 17.36 2.08 0.65
C ALA A 215 16.39 2.55 1.76
N LEU A 216 16.59 3.75 2.31
CA LEU A 216 15.73 4.30 3.36
C LEU A 216 14.37 4.75 2.81
N LEU A 217 14.33 5.25 1.58
CA LEU A 217 13.07 5.58 0.90
C LEU A 217 12.24 4.33 0.65
N ASN A 218 12.87 3.26 0.16
CA ASN A 218 12.23 1.96 -0.02
C ASN A 218 11.72 1.42 1.32
N LYS A 219 12.53 1.46 2.39
CA LYS A 219 12.09 1.11 3.74
C LYS A 219 10.84 1.89 4.18
N ALA A 220 10.79 3.21 3.96
CA ALA A 220 9.60 4.02 4.25
C ALA A 220 8.39 3.64 3.37
N LEU A 221 8.61 3.31 2.09
CA LEU A 221 7.55 2.87 1.17
C LEU A 221 7.00 1.49 1.56
N LEU A 222 7.84 0.56 1.98
CA LEU A 222 7.44 -0.75 2.53
C LEU A 222 6.65 -0.56 3.83
N GLY A 223 7.09 0.34 4.71
CA GLY A 223 6.35 0.70 5.93
C GLY A 223 4.94 1.23 5.66
N LYS A 224 4.72 1.91 4.53
CA LYS A 224 3.38 2.36 4.11
C LYS A 224 2.42 1.18 3.90
N TRP A 225 2.91 0.04 3.43
CA TRP A 225 2.08 -1.16 3.27
C TRP A 225 1.71 -1.79 4.61
N ILE A 226 2.60 -1.75 5.61
CA ILE A 226 2.28 -2.17 6.99
C ILE A 226 1.19 -1.26 7.57
N TRP A 227 1.33 0.05 7.41
CA TRP A 227 0.28 1.02 7.80
C TRP A 227 -1.06 0.73 7.13
N ARG A 228 -1.07 0.52 5.81
CA ARG A 228 -2.30 0.19 5.07
C ARG A 228 -2.92 -1.14 5.50
N TYR A 229 -2.11 -2.13 5.87
CA TYR A 229 -2.63 -3.40 6.40
C TYR A 229 -3.40 -3.18 7.71
N ALA A 230 -2.91 -2.27 8.55
CA ALA A 230 -3.56 -1.90 9.80
C ALA A 230 -4.86 -1.12 9.56
N CYS A 231 -4.86 -0.13 8.66
CA CYS A 231 -6.00 0.76 8.41
C CYS A 231 -7.08 0.16 7.50
N ASP A 232 -6.71 -0.43 6.37
CA ASP A 232 -7.65 -0.73 5.29
C ASP A 232 -8.22 -2.15 5.45
N LYS A 233 -9.16 -2.31 6.40
CA LYS A 233 -9.62 -3.63 6.86
C LYS A 233 -10.29 -4.47 5.76
N ASP A 234 -11.02 -3.85 4.84
CA ASP A 234 -11.87 -4.59 3.89
C ASP A 234 -11.19 -4.88 2.55
N ASN A 235 -9.98 -4.37 2.33
CA ASN A 235 -9.30 -4.51 1.05
C ASN A 235 -8.96 -5.98 0.71
N LEU A 236 -9.23 -6.38 -0.54
CA LEU A 236 -9.00 -7.76 -1.02
C LEU A 236 -7.55 -8.23 -0.79
N TRP A 237 -6.55 -7.38 -1.07
CA TRP A 237 -5.14 -7.74 -0.84
C TRP A 237 -4.85 -8.04 0.64
N ARG A 238 -5.49 -7.32 1.57
CA ARG A 238 -5.37 -7.58 3.02
C ARG A 238 -6.01 -8.92 3.37
N GLN A 239 -7.19 -9.22 2.82
CA GLN A 239 -7.86 -10.51 3.01
C GLN A 239 -7.01 -11.68 2.50
N VAL A 240 -6.36 -11.53 1.34
CA VAL A 240 -5.41 -12.51 0.79
C VAL A 240 -4.26 -12.76 1.76
N ILE A 241 -3.64 -11.70 2.29
CA ILE A 241 -2.54 -11.81 3.25
C ILE A 241 -3.01 -12.46 4.55
N LYS A 242 -4.14 -12.02 5.09
CA LYS A 242 -4.82 -12.61 6.27
C LYS A 242 -5.01 -14.10 6.08
N MET A 243 -5.54 -14.50 4.92
CA MET A 243 -5.83 -15.90 4.64
C MET A 243 -4.54 -16.71 4.51
N LYS A 244 -3.57 -16.23 3.76
CA LYS A 244 -2.33 -16.93 3.47
C LYS A 244 -1.41 -17.09 4.68
N TYR A 245 -1.31 -16.06 5.52
CA TYR A 245 -0.34 -16.01 6.63
C TYR A 245 -0.99 -16.14 8.00
N GLY A 246 -2.31 -15.96 8.14
CA GLY A 246 -2.99 -15.89 9.42
C GLY A 246 -2.81 -14.54 10.11
N GLN A 247 -3.33 -14.43 11.33
CA GLN A 247 -3.40 -13.16 12.08
C GLN A 247 -2.84 -13.23 13.50
N GLU A 248 -2.36 -12.10 13.98
CA GLU A 248 -1.84 -11.85 15.32
C GLU A 248 -2.23 -10.45 15.80
N GLY A 249 -2.18 -10.23 17.12
CA GLY A 249 -2.47 -8.94 17.73
C GLY A 249 -3.86 -8.41 17.39
N LEU A 250 -4.91 -9.19 17.68
CA LEU A 250 -6.31 -8.79 17.48
C LEU A 250 -6.60 -8.23 16.06
N ASP A 251 -6.11 -8.91 15.01
CA ASP A 251 -6.32 -8.51 13.61
C ASP A 251 -5.62 -7.19 13.18
N TRP A 252 -4.64 -6.72 13.95
CA TRP A 252 -3.74 -5.65 13.52
C TRP A 252 -2.59 -6.15 12.67
N ARG A 253 -2.09 -7.37 12.93
CA ARG A 253 -0.87 -7.90 12.31
C ARG A 253 -1.12 -9.22 11.60
N PRO A 254 -0.47 -9.48 10.46
CA PRO A 254 -0.37 -10.85 9.96
C PRO A 254 0.55 -11.66 10.88
N LYS A 255 0.42 -13.00 10.91
CA LYS A 255 1.46 -13.82 11.55
C LYS A 255 2.76 -13.76 10.74
N LYS A 256 3.87 -14.04 11.43
CA LYS A 256 5.18 -14.17 10.79
C LYS A 256 5.17 -15.28 9.72
N ALA A 257 5.65 -14.94 8.53
CA ALA A 257 5.80 -15.87 7.42
C ALA A 257 6.98 -16.84 7.66
N ASN A 258 6.74 -17.92 8.42
CA ASN A 258 7.75 -18.91 8.79
C ASN A 258 8.01 -19.98 7.70
N GLY A 259 7.22 -20.00 6.61
CA GLY A 259 7.36 -20.97 5.53
C GLY A 259 8.58 -20.75 4.62
N THR A 260 9.09 -21.85 4.06
CA THR A 260 10.12 -21.92 3.01
C THR A 260 9.56 -21.65 1.61
N VAL A 261 8.24 -21.81 1.42
CA VAL A 261 7.59 -21.67 0.11
C VAL A 261 7.34 -20.19 -0.22
N GLY A 262 8.11 -19.70 -1.20
CA GLY A 262 7.94 -18.40 -1.83
C GLY A 262 8.55 -17.24 -1.04
N VAL A 263 9.70 -16.74 -1.51
CA VAL A 263 10.18 -15.40 -1.15
C VAL A 263 9.26 -14.37 -1.78
N GLY A 264 8.09 -14.15 -1.18
CA GLY A 264 7.08 -13.22 -1.68
C GLY A 264 7.39 -11.78 -1.29
N VAL A 265 6.89 -10.82 -2.08
CA VAL A 265 6.92 -9.37 -1.80
C VAL A 265 6.49 -9.06 -0.36
N TRP A 266 5.47 -9.78 0.16
CA TRP A 266 5.01 -9.60 1.53
C TRP A 266 6.06 -9.93 2.59
N LYS A 267 6.94 -10.91 2.35
CA LYS A 267 8.00 -11.27 3.31
C LYS A 267 9.02 -10.14 3.44
N GLU A 268 9.30 -9.41 2.35
CA GLU A 268 10.16 -8.23 2.37
C GLU A 268 9.47 -7.02 3.02
N ILE A 269 8.18 -6.79 2.73
CA ILE A 269 7.37 -5.78 3.45
C ILE A 269 7.36 -6.08 4.95
N TRP A 270 7.17 -7.34 5.33
CA TRP A 270 7.09 -7.77 6.73
C TRP A 270 8.40 -7.59 7.49
N LYS A 271 9.58 -7.67 6.85
CA LYS A 271 10.86 -7.34 7.53
C LYS A 271 10.89 -5.90 8.05
N GLU A 272 10.10 -5.02 7.45
CA GLU A 272 9.96 -3.62 7.86
C GLU A 272 8.81 -3.40 8.84
N SER A 273 8.26 -4.46 9.47
CA SER A 273 7.14 -4.35 10.40
C SER A 273 7.49 -3.65 11.70
N ASP A 274 8.61 -4.02 12.32
CA ASP A 274 8.87 -3.71 13.73
C ASP A 274 9.02 -2.20 13.95
N TRP A 275 9.93 -1.55 13.21
CA TRP A 275 10.10 -0.10 13.30
C TRP A 275 8.82 0.66 12.94
N CYS A 276 8.00 0.11 12.03
CA CYS A 276 6.76 0.76 11.62
C CYS A 276 5.74 0.71 12.77
N TRP A 277 5.58 -0.46 13.39
CA TRP A 277 4.71 -0.65 14.55
C TRP A 277 5.15 0.12 15.78
N ASP A 278 6.45 0.23 16.04
CA ASP A 278 7.00 1.05 17.14
C ASP A 278 6.61 2.53 17.02
N ASN A 279 6.27 2.97 15.81
CA ASN A 279 5.85 4.34 15.50
C ASN A 279 4.34 4.50 15.31
N MET A 280 3.56 3.47 15.66
CA MET A 280 2.10 3.53 15.72
C MET A 280 1.61 3.60 17.17
N THR A 281 0.43 4.20 17.33
CA THR A 281 -0.41 4.13 18.53
C THR A 281 -1.83 3.80 18.13
N PHE A 282 -2.68 3.45 19.08
CA PHE A 282 -4.08 3.17 18.83
C PHE A 282 -4.97 4.30 19.33
N ARG A 283 -6.05 4.53 18.61
CA ARG A 283 -7.18 5.36 19.05
C ARG A 283 -8.33 4.41 19.36
N VAL A 284 -8.81 4.50 20.59
CA VAL A 284 -9.95 3.71 21.07
C VAL A 284 -11.23 4.19 20.40
N GLY A 285 -11.86 3.27 19.68
CA GLY A 285 -13.25 3.30 19.27
C GLY A 285 -14.03 2.33 20.15
N LYS A 286 -14.51 1.21 19.58
CA LYS A 286 -15.16 0.11 20.30
C LYS A 286 -14.28 -0.52 21.39
N GLY A 287 -12.96 -0.49 21.21
CA GLY A 287 -11.98 -1.02 22.16
C GLY A 287 -11.80 -2.54 22.10
N ASN A 288 -12.43 -3.24 21.16
CA ASN A 288 -12.39 -4.70 21.03
C ASN A 288 -11.13 -5.22 20.31
N MET A 289 -10.38 -4.33 19.65
CA MET A 289 -9.13 -4.67 18.98
C MET A 289 -7.90 -4.16 19.74
N ILE A 290 -8.05 -3.49 20.88
CA ILE A 290 -6.95 -2.87 21.62
C ILE A 290 -6.80 -3.56 22.97
N ARG A 291 -5.61 -4.06 23.30
CA ARG A 291 -5.32 -4.60 24.63
C ARG A 291 -5.10 -3.47 25.62
N PHE A 292 -5.85 -3.51 26.72
CA PHE A 292 -5.83 -2.45 27.72
C PHE A 292 -4.43 -2.20 28.29
N TRP A 293 -3.71 -3.25 28.69
CA TRP A 293 -2.41 -3.08 29.36
C TRP A 293 -1.21 -2.95 28.42
N THR A 294 -1.22 -3.64 27.29
CA THR A 294 -0.01 -3.88 26.49
C THR A 294 0.07 -3.04 25.22
N ASP A 295 -1.05 -2.55 24.70
CA ASP A 295 -1.06 -1.63 23.56
C ASP A 295 -0.91 -0.18 24.02
N VAL A 296 -0.42 0.68 23.13
CA VAL A 296 -0.23 2.12 23.40
C VAL A 296 -1.43 2.89 22.85
N TRP A 297 -2.35 3.29 23.73
CA TRP A 297 -3.61 3.93 23.33
C TRP A 297 -4.02 5.15 24.17
N CYS A 298 -3.59 5.25 25.43
CA CYS A 298 -3.92 6.37 26.33
C CYS A 298 -2.73 7.19 26.83
N SER A 299 -1.50 6.75 26.56
CA SER A 299 -0.29 7.46 26.98
C SER A 299 0.82 7.33 25.94
N GLU A 300 1.99 7.93 26.18
CA GLU A 300 3.17 7.79 25.30
C GLU A 300 3.70 6.35 25.23
N SER A 301 3.42 5.55 26.27
CA SER A 301 3.86 4.15 26.42
C SER A 301 2.67 3.23 26.73
N SER A 302 2.89 1.92 26.79
CA SER A 302 1.82 1.02 27.25
C SER A 302 1.57 1.21 28.75
N LEU A 303 0.35 0.97 29.22
CA LEU A 303 0.04 1.06 30.66
C LEU A 303 0.90 0.10 31.49
N SER A 304 1.28 -1.06 30.92
CA SER A 304 2.20 -2.01 31.56
C SER A 304 3.62 -1.46 31.75
N GLN A 305 4.06 -0.52 30.91
CA GLN A 305 5.35 0.15 31.03
C GLN A 305 5.29 1.34 31.99
N CYS A 306 4.19 2.11 31.96
CA CYS A 306 3.98 3.23 32.87
C CYS A 306 3.73 2.76 34.32
N PHE A 307 3.02 1.65 34.49
CA PHE A 307 2.59 1.12 35.79
C PHE A 307 2.93 -0.38 35.94
N PRO A 308 4.23 -0.76 35.90
CA PRO A 308 4.63 -2.17 35.91
C PRO A 308 4.20 -2.91 37.18
N HIS A 309 4.14 -2.20 38.32
CA HIS A 309 3.67 -2.75 39.59
C HIS A 309 2.17 -3.08 39.56
N LEU A 310 1.33 -2.17 39.05
CA LEU A 310 -0.12 -2.42 38.89
C LEU A 310 -0.39 -3.52 37.86
N PHE A 311 0.36 -3.54 36.75
CA PHE A 311 0.27 -4.62 35.77
C PHE A 311 0.65 -5.98 36.37
N GLY A 312 1.67 -6.01 37.23
CA GLY A 312 2.07 -7.19 38.00
C GLY A 312 0.95 -7.71 38.91
N MET A 313 0.02 -6.87 39.34
CA MET A 313 -1.13 -7.24 40.18
C MET A 313 -2.46 -7.36 39.43
N ALA A 314 -2.51 -7.01 38.15
CA ALA A 314 -3.74 -7.06 37.37
C ALA A 314 -4.17 -8.52 37.12
N ALA A 315 -5.43 -8.83 37.40
CA ALA A 315 -6.02 -10.14 37.10
C ALA A 315 -6.22 -10.35 35.59
N GLN A 316 -6.57 -9.27 34.88
CA GLN A 316 -6.98 -9.27 33.46
C GLN A 316 -5.92 -8.66 32.54
N ARG A 317 -4.70 -9.21 32.53
CA ARG A 317 -3.55 -8.63 31.78
C ARG A 317 -3.71 -8.60 30.27
N ASN A 318 -4.52 -9.52 29.72
CA ASN A 318 -4.70 -9.70 28.28
C ASN A 318 -6.04 -9.17 27.75
N SER A 319 -6.85 -8.55 28.61
CA SER A 319 -8.18 -8.06 28.25
C SER A 319 -8.14 -6.85 27.34
N THR A 320 -9.19 -6.72 26.54
CA THR A 320 -9.37 -5.60 25.61
C THR A 320 -9.87 -4.36 26.35
N VAL A 321 -9.77 -3.19 25.71
CA VAL A 321 -10.30 -1.94 26.29
C VAL A 321 -11.82 -2.02 26.46
N GLU A 322 -12.52 -2.70 25.53
CA GLU A 322 -13.96 -2.99 25.63
C GLU A 322 -14.28 -3.81 26.89
N GLU A 323 -13.59 -4.94 27.10
CA GLU A 323 -13.82 -5.84 28.23
C GLU A 323 -13.56 -5.17 29.59
N MET A 324 -12.64 -4.21 29.61
CA MET A 324 -12.27 -3.45 30.80
C MET A 324 -13.22 -2.28 31.09
N TRP A 325 -14.23 -2.03 30.25
CA TRP A 325 -15.16 -0.92 30.41
C TRP A 325 -16.57 -1.41 30.72
N ASP A 326 -17.11 -1.04 31.88
CA ASP A 326 -18.50 -1.32 32.24
C ASP A 326 -19.41 -0.18 31.73
N GLN A 327 -20.28 -0.49 30.78
CA GLN A 327 -21.28 0.45 30.25
C GLN A 327 -22.50 0.60 31.16
N ASN A 328 -22.73 -0.33 32.10
CA ASN A 328 -23.94 -0.33 32.93
C ASN A 328 -23.87 0.66 34.10
N SER A 329 -22.68 1.15 34.43
CA SER A 329 -22.42 2.08 35.52
C SER A 329 -22.61 3.55 35.11
N GLY A 330 -23.84 3.95 34.76
CA GLY A 330 -24.23 5.35 34.56
C GLY A 330 -23.42 6.12 33.50
N GLN A 331 -22.32 6.77 33.88
CA GLN A 331 -21.38 7.42 32.96
C GLN A 331 -20.33 6.45 32.36
N GLY A 332 -20.38 5.18 32.76
CA GLY A 332 -19.43 4.12 32.47
C GLY A 332 -18.18 4.20 33.37
N ASN A 333 -17.63 3.05 33.74
CA ASN A 333 -16.47 2.97 34.62
C ASN A 333 -15.50 1.86 34.19
N TRP A 334 -14.22 2.03 34.56
CA TRP A 334 -13.20 1.01 34.33
C TRP A 334 -13.37 -0.14 35.33
N ASN A 335 -13.52 -1.35 34.80
CA ASN A 335 -13.65 -2.59 35.55
C ASN A 335 -12.27 -3.16 35.90
N LEU A 336 -11.60 -2.54 36.88
CA LEU A 336 -10.21 -2.85 37.23
C LEU A 336 -10.14 -3.92 38.34
N HIS A 337 -9.74 -5.14 37.99
CA HIS A 337 -9.55 -6.24 38.94
C HIS A 337 -8.08 -6.48 39.27
N PHE A 338 -7.74 -6.35 40.56
CA PHE A 338 -6.41 -6.64 41.08
C PHE A 338 -6.42 -7.86 41.99
N LEU A 339 -5.29 -8.57 42.06
CA LEU A 339 -5.15 -9.82 42.81
C LEU A 339 -5.23 -9.65 44.34
N ARG A 340 -5.10 -8.42 44.84
CA ARG A 340 -5.24 -8.05 46.26
C ARG A 340 -5.61 -6.58 46.40
N ASP A 341 -6.03 -6.21 47.60
CA ASP A 341 -6.19 -4.81 47.99
C ASP A 341 -4.86 -4.06 47.98
N PHE A 342 -4.95 -2.74 47.82
CA PHE A 342 -3.80 -1.84 47.83
C PHE A 342 -3.36 -1.48 49.23
N ASN A 343 -2.05 -1.36 49.43
CA ASN A 343 -1.50 -0.75 50.63
C ASN A 343 -1.49 0.77 50.50
N ASP A 344 -1.38 1.48 51.63
CA ASP A 344 -1.40 2.96 51.66
C ASP A 344 -0.35 3.60 50.75
N TRP A 345 0.85 3.02 50.66
CA TRP A 345 1.93 3.53 49.81
C TRP A 345 1.69 3.30 48.30
N GLU A 346 0.68 2.51 47.92
CA GLU A 346 0.32 2.24 46.52
C GLU A 346 -0.80 3.18 46.04
N LEU A 347 -1.46 3.91 46.96
CA LEU A 347 -2.61 4.77 46.63
C LEU A 347 -2.24 5.93 45.71
N GLU A 348 -1.03 6.50 45.86
CA GLU A 348 -0.53 7.55 44.96
C GLU A 348 -0.37 7.02 43.52
N LEU A 349 0.23 5.83 43.37
CA LEU A 349 0.39 5.16 42.09
C LEU A 349 -0.96 4.84 41.42
N VAL A 350 -1.95 4.42 42.22
CA VAL A 350 -3.32 4.18 41.74
C VAL A 350 -3.98 5.50 41.32
N GLY A 351 -3.74 6.59 42.05
CA GLY A 351 -4.20 7.93 41.70
C GLY A 351 -3.69 8.38 40.33
N ASP A 352 -2.39 8.26 40.09
CA ASP A 352 -1.75 8.60 38.81
C ASP A 352 -2.26 7.73 37.66
N PHE A 353 -2.51 6.44 37.92
CA PHE A 353 -3.08 5.51 36.97
C PHE A 353 -4.49 5.92 36.55
N LEU A 354 -5.37 6.18 37.50
CA LEU A 354 -6.73 6.65 37.23
C LEU A 354 -6.75 8.02 36.55
N HIS A 355 -5.81 8.90 36.90
CA HIS A 355 -5.63 10.18 36.22
C HIS A 355 -5.28 9.99 34.74
N THR A 356 -4.39 9.03 34.43
CA THR A 356 -3.99 8.69 33.05
C THR A 356 -5.17 8.17 32.23
N LEU A 357 -6.07 7.38 32.83
CA LEU A 357 -7.26 6.85 32.18
C LEU A 357 -8.38 7.88 32.00
N ARG A 358 -8.28 9.04 32.67
CA ARG A 358 -9.36 10.03 32.69
C ARG A 358 -9.60 10.61 31.30
N GLY A 359 -10.86 10.66 30.90
CA GLY A 359 -11.29 11.22 29.61
C GLY A 359 -11.27 10.22 28.46
N PHE A 360 -10.77 8.99 28.68
CA PHE A 360 -10.92 7.90 27.73
C PHE A 360 -12.17 7.09 28.04
N LYS A 361 -12.91 6.74 26.99
CA LYS A 361 -14.03 5.80 27.03
C LYS A 361 -14.23 5.18 25.65
N PRO A 362 -14.69 3.92 25.56
CA PRO A 362 -15.11 3.34 24.29
C PRO A 362 -16.24 4.14 23.63
N SER A 363 -16.30 4.06 22.31
CA SER A 363 -17.31 4.67 21.45
C SER A 363 -17.90 3.64 20.47
N LEU A 364 -18.83 4.06 19.62
CA LEU A 364 -19.38 3.21 18.56
C LEU A 364 -18.49 3.16 17.31
N GLU A 365 -17.46 4.00 17.22
CA GLU A 365 -16.52 4.03 16.09
C GLU A 365 -15.60 2.80 16.11
N GLU A 366 -15.07 2.39 14.97
CA GLU A 366 -14.08 1.32 14.92
C GLU A 366 -12.75 1.77 15.55
N ASP A 367 -12.04 0.83 16.17
CA ASP A 367 -10.67 1.07 16.61
C ASP A 367 -9.80 1.45 15.41
N SER A 368 -8.86 2.37 15.62
CA SER A 368 -7.97 2.85 14.55
C SER A 368 -6.53 3.01 15.01
N VAL A 369 -5.61 2.97 14.06
CA VAL A 369 -4.19 3.27 14.30
C VAL A 369 -3.89 4.73 13.98
N LEU A 370 -2.96 5.32 14.73
CA LEU A 370 -2.41 6.64 14.53
C LEU A 370 -0.91 6.55 14.34
N TRP A 371 -0.39 7.37 13.43
CA TRP A 371 1.04 7.55 13.26
C TRP A 371 1.58 8.56 14.28
N ARG A 372 2.59 8.19 15.06
CA ARG A 372 3.16 9.04 16.14
C ARG A 372 3.84 10.30 15.62
N LYS A 373 4.32 10.29 14.37
CA LYS A 373 5.05 11.42 13.77
C LYS A 373 4.10 12.27 12.92
N GLY A 374 4.38 13.57 12.87
CA GLY A 374 3.54 14.51 12.14
C GLY A 374 2.31 14.96 12.95
N ARG A 375 1.51 15.84 12.34
CA ARG A 375 0.35 16.47 13.00
C ARG A 375 -0.98 15.79 12.68
N SER A 376 -1.04 15.00 11.61
CA SER A 376 -2.31 14.44 11.11
C SER A 376 -2.63 13.05 11.68
N GLY A 377 -1.71 12.42 12.42
CA GLY A 377 -1.87 11.03 12.85
C GLY A 377 -1.91 10.02 11.69
N GLN A 378 -1.52 10.43 10.48
CA GLN A 378 -1.53 9.59 9.28
C GLN A 378 -0.12 9.33 8.80
N PHE A 379 0.13 8.12 8.30
CA PHE A 379 1.43 7.79 7.73
C PHE A 379 1.73 8.61 6.47
N ARG A 380 2.81 9.39 6.50
CA ARG A 380 3.36 10.08 5.33
C ARG A 380 4.78 9.59 5.07
N VAL A 381 5.06 9.18 3.83
CA VAL A 381 6.39 8.68 3.42
C VAL A 381 7.49 9.69 3.72
N LYS A 382 7.22 11.00 3.56
CA LYS A 382 8.17 12.06 3.89
C LYS A 382 8.54 12.07 5.38
N GLU A 383 7.56 11.93 6.27
CA GLU A 383 7.76 11.94 7.72
C GLU A 383 8.43 10.64 8.19
N ALA A 384 8.02 9.50 7.65
CA ALA A 384 8.67 8.22 7.89
C ALA A 384 10.12 8.20 7.42
N TYR A 385 10.41 8.75 6.23
CA TYR A 385 11.79 8.89 5.73
C TYR A 385 12.64 9.80 6.64
N SER A 386 12.08 10.93 7.10
CA SER A 386 12.77 11.82 8.05
C SER A 386 13.09 11.12 9.37
N LEU A 387 12.21 10.24 9.84
CA LEU A 387 12.44 9.44 11.05
C LEU A 387 13.60 8.45 10.87
N LEU A 388 13.71 7.82 9.69
CA LEU A 388 14.75 6.84 9.38
C LEU A 388 16.13 7.47 9.15
N THR A 389 16.17 8.73 8.75
CA THR A 389 17.40 9.43 8.35
C THR A 389 18.14 10.13 9.48
N LYS A 390 17.73 9.94 10.76
CA LYS A 390 18.29 10.59 11.97
C LYS A 390 19.69 11.14 11.72
N SER A 391 19.78 12.43 11.50
CA SER A 391 21.04 13.10 11.21
C SER A 391 21.32 14.06 12.36
N ASP A 392 22.52 13.97 12.90
CA ASP A 392 23.01 14.93 13.88
C ASP A 392 23.00 16.34 13.28
N ASP A 393 22.67 17.32 14.12
CA ASP A 393 22.72 18.72 13.73
C ASP A 393 24.17 19.18 13.74
N ILE A 394 24.75 19.33 12.55
CA ILE A 394 26.16 19.72 12.38
C ILE A 394 26.31 21.26 12.40
N GLY A 395 25.22 22.03 12.58
CA GLY A 395 25.29 23.49 12.59
C GLY A 395 25.73 24.06 11.22
N PHE A 396 25.16 23.54 10.13
CA PHE A 396 25.52 23.92 8.77
C PHE A 396 24.93 25.30 8.37
N PRO A 397 25.70 26.20 7.72
CA PRO A 397 25.23 27.55 7.36
C PRO A 397 24.33 27.54 6.11
N SER A 398 23.24 26.77 6.12
CA SER A 398 22.37 26.54 4.95
C SER A 398 21.80 27.83 4.37
N ARG A 399 21.39 28.76 5.25
CA ARG A 399 20.79 30.05 4.89
C ARG A 399 21.76 30.99 4.18
N SER A 400 23.06 30.80 4.39
CA SER A 400 24.11 31.59 3.74
C SER A 400 24.47 31.04 2.36
N ILE A 401 24.23 29.75 2.12
CA ILE A 401 24.61 29.05 0.89
C ILE A 401 23.43 28.98 -0.09
N TRP A 402 22.25 28.56 0.38
CA TRP A 402 21.06 28.32 -0.45
C TRP A 402 20.17 29.57 -0.55
N VAL A 403 20.72 30.67 -1.06
CA VAL A 403 20.02 31.95 -1.20
C VAL A 403 19.31 32.04 -2.57
N ALA A 404 18.02 32.42 -2.58
CA ALA A 404 17.17 32.40 -3.79
C ALA A 404 17.69 33.24 -4.98
N ARG A 405 18.53 34.25 -4.71
CA ARG A 405 19.08 35.15 -5.75
C ARG A 405 20.46 34.70 -6.29
N VAL A 406 21.02 33.61 -5.77
CA VAL A 406 22.33 33.11 -6.17
C VAL A 406 22.18 32.04 -7.26
N PRO A 407 22.92 32.10 -8.37
CA PRO A 407 22.90 31.05 -9.38
C PRO A 407 23.25 29.68 -8.78
N THR A 408 22.55 28.62 -9.20
CA THR A 408 22.72 27.25 -8.66
C THR A 408 24.18 26.78 -8.67
N LYS A 409 24.96 27.12 -9.70
CA LYS A 409 26.38 26.77 -9.80
C LYS A 409 27.23 27.41 -8.68
N VAL A 410 26.94 28.65 -8.31
CA VAL A 410 27.65 29.38 -7.25
C VAL A 410 27.27 28.83 -5.87
N ALA A 411 25.99 28.55 -5.65
CA ALA A 411 25.51 27.91 -4.43
C ALA A 411 26.12 26.51 -4.24
N PHE A 412 26.22 25.73 -5.33
CA PHE A 412 26.84 24.41 -5.31
C PHE A 412 28.35 24.48 -4.99
N PHE A 413 29.07 25.42 -5.59
CA PHE A 413 30.48 25.66 -5.28
C PHE A 413 30.68 26.07 -3.82
N ALA A 414 29.86 26.99 -3.29
CA ALA A 414 29.91 27.40 -1.88
C ALA A 414 29.62 26.24 -0.92
N TRP A 415 28.68 25.35 -1.30
CA TRP A 415 28.41 24.11 -0.60
C TRP A 415 29.63 23.17 -0.59
N GLU A 416 30.28 22.91 -1.72
CA GLU A 416 31.51 22.11 -1.77
C GLU A 416 32.64 22.72 -0.93
N ALA A 417 32.80 24.04 -0.98
CA ALA A 417 33.78 24.78 -0.21
C ALA A 417 33.55 24.66 1.31
N SER A 418 32.29 24.69 1.75
CA SER A 418 31.94 24.51 3.17
C SER A 418 32.31 23.12 3.73
N TRP A 419 32.46 22.12 2.85
CA TRP A 419 32.93 20.78 3.19
C TRP A 419 34.45 20.59 2.97
N GLY A 420 35.17 21.63 2.54
CA GLY A 420 36.60 21.56 2.23
C GLY A 420 36.91 20.76 0.95
N LYS A 421 35.95 20.70 0.02
CA LYS A 421 35.96 19.82 -1.17
C LYS A 421 35.99 20.59 -2.49
N VAL A 422 36.85 21.59 -2.59
CA VAL A 422 37.07 22.33 -3.84
C VAL A 422 38.19 21.67 -4.64
N LEU A 423 37.94 21.43 -5.94
CA LEU A 423 38.97 21.02 -6.90
C LEU A 423 39.92 22.21 -7.12
N THR A 424 41.15 22.05 -6.64
CA THR A 424 42.26 22.99 -6.84
C THR A 424 43.26 22.36 -7.83
N LEU A 425 44.14 23.16 -8.45
CA LEU A 425 45.13 22.69 -9.43
C LEU A 425 46.00 21.52 -8.90
N ASP A 426 46.21 21.43 -7.59
CA ASP A 426 46.97 20.36 -6.93
C ASP A 426 46.15 19.07 -6.66
N ARG A 427 44.84 19.06 -6.99
CA ARG A 427 43.89 17.96 -6.75
C ARG A 427 43.12 17.53 -8.02
N LEU A 428 43.59 17.93 -9.21
CA LEU A 428 43.04 17.56 -10.51
C LEU A 428 43.49 16.16 -10.96
#